data_AF-A0A1U7GBA3-F1
#
_entry.id   AF-A0A1U7GBA3-F1
#
_cell.length_a   1.000
_cell.length_b   1.000
_cell.length_c   1.000
_cell.angle_alpha   90.00
_cell.angle_beta   90.00
_cell.angle_gamma   90.00
#
_symmetry.space_group_name_H-M   'P 1'
#
loop_
_entity.id
_entity.type
_entity.pdbx_description
1 polymer ?
#
loop_
_entity_poly.entity_id
_entity_poly.type
_entity_poly.pdbx_seq_one_letter_code
_entity_poly.pdbx_strand_id
1 'polypeptide(L)'
;MRYQGEGGDSKANVNRLERLIGVPLPRDYRDFLLTHGGGYLDAVSPCKAPNPFDDAITVTRIHSATEVIDLLDSEVAPRNMICISMGHDSMTGCLSIAGLDHGRVFALDVRMRYYWDEETLKNLPHLAPSIREFFRLRDADKLPERPWGYDNCYPMAGSFVEFLSRLRPTGS
;
A
#
# COMPACT_ATOMS: atom_id res chain seq x y z
N MET A 1 18.87 -0.81 -3.01
CA MET A 1 17.94 -0.81 -1.87
C MET A 1 18.67 -1.42 -0.69
N ARG A 2 18.80 -0.71 0.44
CA ARG A 2 19.29 -1.33 1.68
C ARG A 2 18.08 -1.92 2.40
N TYR A 3 17.81 -3.20 2.15
CA TYR A 3 16.83 -3.97 2.89
C TYR A 3 17.51 -4.55 4.12
N GLN A 4 17.02 -4.22 5.31
CA GLN A 4 17.44 -4.87 6.56
C GLN A 4 16.31 -5.80 7.00
N GLY A 5 16.38 -7.06 6.57
CA GLY A 5 15.41 -8.07 6.96
C GLY A 5 15.58 -8.49 8.42
N GLU A 6 14.48 -8.82 9.08
CA GLU A 6 14.46 -9.26 10.48
C GLU A 6 14.70 -10.79 10.61
N GLY A 7 14.85 -11.49 9.48
CA GLY A 7 14.90 -12.95 9.41
C GLY A 7 13.50 -13.53 9.17
N GLY A 8 13.41 -14.69 8.51
CA GLY A 8 12.13 -15.30 8.14
C GLY A 8 11.17 -15.51 9.31
N ASP A 9 9.89 -15.17 9.12
CA ASP A 9 8.84 -15.47 10.08
C ASP A 9 8.68 -16.99 10.28
N SER A 10 8.29 -17.37 11.50
CA SER A 10 7.97 -18.77 11.76
C SER A 10 6.74 -19.20 10.97
N LYS A 11 6.72 -20.46 10.50
CA LYS A 11 5.53 -21.07 9.89
C LYS A 11 4.30 -20.97 10.79
N ALA A 12 4.48 -20.99 12.11
CA ALA A 12 3.39 -20.85 13.07
C ALA A 12 2.73 -19.47 13.01
N ASN A 13 3.52 -18.39 12.87
CA ASN A 13 3.01 -17.02 12.74
C ASN A 13 2.28 -16.82 11.41
N VAL A 14 2.86 -17.27 10.30
CA VAL A 14 2.23 -17.18 8.97
C VAL A 14 0.91 -17.95 8.94
N ASN A 15 0.89 -19.18 9.47
CA ASN A 15 -0.35 -19.96 9.56
C ASN A 15 -1.36 -19.35 10.55
N ARG A 16 -0.92 -18.61 11.57
CA ARG A 16 -1.81 -17.84 12.46
C ARG A 16 -2.45 -16.68 11.69
N LEU A 17 -1.67 -15.93 10.92
CA LEU A 17 -2.17 -14.85 10.07
C LEU A 17 -3.24 -15.37 9.09
N GLU A 18 -2.93 -16.43 8.32
CA GLU A 18 -3.88 -17.07 7.38
C GLU A 18 -5.18 -17.51 8.05
N ARG A 19 -5.10 -18.07 9.27
CA ARG A 19 -6.30 -18.45 10.05
C ARG A 19 -7.13 -17.25 10.49
N LEU A 20 -6.49 -16.14 10.88
CA LEU A 20 -7.19 -14.95 11.34
C LEU A 20 -7.89 -14.22 10.20
N ILE A 21 -7.24 -14.13 9.02
CA ILE A 21 -7.86 -13.54 7.83
C ILE A 21 -8.85 -14.48 7.13
N GLY A 22 -8.83 -15.78 7.47
CA GLY A 22 -9.76 -16.79 6.96
C GLY A 22 -9.45 -17.31 5.54
N VAL A 23 -8.32 -16.91 4.96
CA VAL A 23 -7.90 -17.29 3.60
C VAL A 23 -6.38 -17.53 3.55
N PRO A 24 -5.89 -18.38 2.64
CA PRO A 24 -4.45 -18.48 2.36
C PRO A 24 -3.90 -17.16 1.83
N LEU A 25 -2.67 -16.81 2.21
CA LEU A 25 -2.00 -15.63 1.66
C LEU A 25 -1.63 -15.86 0.19
N PRO A 26 -1.53 -14.79 -0.62
CA PRO A 26 -0.85 -14.83 -1.91
C PRO A 26 0.53 -15.48 -1.77
N ARG A 27 0.83 -16.46 -2.64
CA ARG A 27 1.99 -17.35 -2.49
C ARG A 27 3.31 -16.58 -2.40
N ASP A 28 3.48 -15.55 -3.22
CA ASP A 28 4.69 -14.72 -3.25
C ASP A 28 4.89 -13.92 -1.95
N TYR A 29 3.82 -13.37 -1.39
CA TYR A 29 3.89 -12.69 -0.08
C TYR A 29 4.15 -13.68 1.05
N ARG A 30 3.51 -14.86 1.00
CA ARG A 30 3.72 -15.94 1.97
C ARG A 30 5.18 -16.40 1.99
N ASP A 31 5.76 -16.64 0.82
CA ASP A 31 7.15 -17.08 0.66
C ASP A 31 8.12 -15.99 1.12
N PHE A 32 7.79 -14.70 0.89
CA PHE A 32 8.56 -13.58 1.41
C PHE A 32 8.55 -13.54 2.94
N LEU A 33 7.40 -13.66 3.60
CA LEU A 33 7.33 -13.67 5.07
C LEU A 33 8.17 -14.81 5.65
N LEU A 34 8.03 -16.02 5.11
CA LEU A 34 8.81 -17.17 5.60
C LEU A 34 10.32 -17.06 5.39
N THR A 35 10.74 -16.30 4.38
CA THR A 35 12.17 -16.15 4.04
C THR A 35 12.80 -14.94 4.73
N HIS A 36 12.05 -13.86 4.85
CA HIS A 36 12.58 -12.55 5.23
C HIS A 36 11.89 -11.90 6.43
N GLY A 37 10.66 -12.30 6.76
CA GLY A 37 9.89 -11.84 7.92
C GLY A 37 9.54 -10.35 7.94
N GLY A 38 9.73 -9.64 6.83
CA GLY A 38 9.63 -8.18 6.80
C GLY A 38 10.93 -7.47 7.19
N GLY A 39 10.85 -6.16 7.33
CA GLY A 39 11.99 -5.33 7.70
C GLY A 39 11.92 -3.91 7.18
N TYR A 40 12.96 -3.15 7.52
CA TYR A 40 13.10 -1.76 7.12
C TYR A 40 13.77 -1.64 5.75
N LEU A 41 13.30 -0.65 5.02
CA LEU A 41 13.84 -0.25 3.73
C LEU A 41 13.72 1.26 3.59
N ASP A 42 14.52 1.83 2.71
CA ASP A 42 14.32 3.20 2.27
C ASP A 42 14.21 3.17 0.75
N ALA A 43 12.97 3.21 0.27
CA ALA A 43 12.64 3.00 -1.12
C ALA A 43 11.42 3.79 -1.55
N VAL A 44 11.28 4.05 -2.83
CA VAL A 44 10.09 4.63 -3.45
C VAL A 44 9.45 3.62 -4.40
N SER A 45 8.12 3.69 -4.52
CA SER A 45 7.36 2.90 -5.48
C SER A 45 6.28 3.76 -6.15
N PRO A 46 6.27 3.85 -7.49
CA PRO A 46 5.27 4.63 -8.21
C PRO A 46 3.92 3.89 -8.27
N CYS A 47 2.84 4.63 -8.08
CA CYS A 47 1.50 4.15 -8.40
C CYS A 47 1.33 3.94 -9.92
N LYS A 48 0.41 3.06 -10.29
CA LYS A 48 0.01 2.80 -11.69
C LYS A 48 -1.08 3.75 -12.19
N ALA A 49 -1.61 4.61 -11.31
CA ALA A 49 -2.68 5.54 -11.58
C ALA A 49 -2.41 6.90 -10.91
N PRO A 50 -3.07 7.99 -11.37
CA PRO A 50 -3.04 9.28 -10.69
C PRO A 50 -3.43 9.14 -9.21
N ASN A 51 -2.65 9.80 -8.35
CA ASN A 51 -2.70 9.60 -6.90
C ASN A 51 -2.31 10.91 -6.15
N PRO A 52 -2.62 11.02 -4.85
CA PRO A 52 -2.39 12.23 -4.06
C PRO A 52 -1.04 12.24 -3.29
N PHE A 53 -0.09 11.36 -3.65
CA PHE A 53 1.20 11.15 -2.97
C PHE A 53 2.42 11.52 -3.83
N ASP A 54 2.22 12.37 -4.85
CA ASP A 54 3.24 12.70 -5.85
C ASP A 54 3.60 11.53 -6.80
N ASP A 55 4.70 11.65 -7.54
CA ASP A 55 5.12 10.69 -8.58
C ASP A 55 5.52 9.31 -8.03
N ALA A 56 6.01 9.25 -6.78
CA ALA A 56 6.39 7.99 -6.15
C ALA A 56 6.23 8.06 -4.64
N ILE A 57 5.79 6.94 -4.06
CA ILE A 57 5.50 6.85 -2.64
C ILE A 57 6.68 6.23 -1.92
N THR A 58 7.17 6.89 -0.89
CA THR A 58 8.20 6.30 -0.03
C THR A 58 7.62 5.18 0.82
N VAL A 59 8.23 4.01 0.74
CA VAL A 59 7.98 2.83 1.55
C VAL A 59 9.16 2.68 2.49
N THR A 60 8.90 2.73 3.80
CA THR A 60 9.94 2.68 4.83
C THR A 60 10.02 1.32 5.53
N ARG A 61 8.96 0.52 5.42
CA ARG A 61 8.88 -0.80 6.08
C ARG A 61 7.96 -1.75 5.34
N ILE A 62 8.33 -3.03 5.31
CA ILE A 62 7.40 -4.13 5.02
C ILE A 62 7.18 -4.88 6.33
N HIS A 63 5.92 -5.10 6.71
CA HIS A 63 5.54 -5.68 8.00
C HIS A 63 5.83 -7.17 8.09
N SER A 64 6.21 -7.61 9.28
CA SER A 64 6.25 -9.04 9.63
C SER A 64 4.84 -9.61 9.80
N ALA A 65 4.70 -10.93 9.81
CA ALA A 65 3.42 -11.58 10.02
C ALA A 65 2.78 -11.17 11.36
N THR A 66 3.59 -10.96 12.41
CA THR A 66 3.08 -10.53 13.72
C THR A 66 2.54 -9.11 13.67
N GLU A 67 3.25 -8.21 12.99
CA GLU A 67 2.79 -6.82 12.83
C GLU A 67 1.53 -6.71 11.98
N VAL A 68 1.42 -7.52 10.91
CA VAL A 68 0.18 -7.60 10.14
C VAL A 68 -0.97 -8.07 11.04
N ILE A 69 -0.75 -9.07 11.89
CA ILE A 69 -1.77 -9.55 12.83
C ILE A 69 -2.20 -8.43 13.78
N ASP A 70 -1.26 -7.67 14.34
CA ASP A 70 -1.56 -6.55 15.25
C ASP A 70 -2.35 -5.42 14.55
N LEU A 71 -2.30 -5.36 13.23
CA LEU A 71 -3.03 -4.39 12.41
C LEU A 71 -4.38 -4.89 11.89
N LEU A 72 -4.77 -6.15 12.13
CA LEU A 72 -6.03 -6.70 11.59
C LEU A 72 -7.28 -6.03 12.16
N ASP A 73 -7.20 -5.48 13.37
CA ASP A 73 -8.31 -4.75 14.00
C ASP A 73 -8.43 -3.30 13.49
N SER A 74 -7.55 -2.88 12.56
CA SER A 74 -7.61 -1.55 11.96
C SER A 74 -8.81 -1.41 11.04
N GLU A 75 -9.65 -0.39 11.30
CA GLU A 75 -10.79 -0.04 10.43
C GLU A 75 -10.38 0.74 9.17
N VAL A 76 -9.08 0.99 8.98
CA VAL A 76 -8.57 1.85 7.91
C VAL A 76 -8.51 1.10 6.58
N ALA A 77 -8.14 -0.18 6.59
CA ALA A 77 -8.03 -0.98 5.37
C ALA A 77 -9.40 -1.49 4.89
N PRO A 78 -9.65 -1.55 3.57
CA PRO A 78 -10.81 -2.27 3.05
C PRO A 78 -10.84 -3.72 3.56
N ARG A 79 -12.05 -4.24 3.83
CA ARG A 79 -12.24 -5.55 4.47
C ARG A 79 -11.61 -6.74 3.76
N ASN A 80 -11.35 -6.63 2.46
CA ASN A 80 -10.71 -7.68 1.66
C ASN A 80 -9.20 -7.47 1.52
N MET A 81 -8.61 -6.56 2.30
CA MET A 81 -7.18 -6.27 2.29
C MET A 81 -6.57 -6.33 3.69
N ILE A 82 -5.25 -6.48 3.73
CA ILE A 82 -4.43 -6.36 4.94
C ILE A 82 -3.33 -5.32 4.73
N CYS A 83 -2.95 -4.60 5.78
CA CYS A 83 -1.82 -3.68 5.77
C CYS A 83 -0.50 -4.45 5.81
N ILE A 84 0.34 -4.32 4.78
CA ILE A 84 1.60 -5.07 4.63
C ILE A 84 2.84 -4.19 4.63
N SER A 85 2.68 -2.86 4.54
CA SER A 85 3.79 -1.92 4.60
C SER A 85 3.34 -0.55 5.09
N MET A 86 4.31 0.27 5.50
CA MET A 86 4.09 1.67 5.85
C MET A 86 5.07 2.56 5.09
N GLY A 87 4.68 3.82 4.93
CA GLY A 87 5.46 4.82 4.23
C GLY A 87 5.26 6.23 4.76
N HIS A 88 5.84 7.19 4.05
CA HIS A 88 5.63 8.61 4.34
C HIS A 88 4.25 9.09 3.85
N ASP A 89 3.94 10.35 4.16
CA ASP A 89 2.72 11.03 3.71
C ASP A 89 1.43 10.29 4.08
N SER A 90 1.45 9.63 5.24
CA SER A 90 0.33 8.86 5.77
C SER A 90 -0.15 7.78 4.79
N MET A 91 0.78 7.17 4.05
CA MET A 91 0.50 6.00 3.21
C MET A 91 0.70 4.71 3.99
N THR A 92 -0.23 3.78 3.79
CA THR A 92 -0.10 2.37 4.16
C THR A 92 -0.19 1.50 2.92
N GLY A 93 0.72 0.55 2.73
CA GLY A 93 0.59 -0.39 1.62
C GLY A 93 -0.30 -1.55 2.04
N CYS A 94 -1.27 -1.88 1.20
CA CYS A 94 -2.25 -2.93 1.42
C CYS A 94 -2.11 -4.04 0.37
N LEU A 95 -2.31 -5.28 0.80
CA LEU A 95 -2.40 -6.46 -0.05
C LEU A 95 -3.85 -6.92 -0.11
N SER A 96 -4.42 -7.06 -1.30
CA SER A 96 -5.71 -7.72 -1.46
C SER A 96 -5.59 -9.22 -1.20
N ILE A 97 -6.38 -9.73 -0.26
CA ILE A 97 -6.43 -11.13 0.16
C ILE A 97 -7.70 -11.84 -0.33
N ALA A 98 -8.63 -11.12 -0.95
CA ALA A 98 -9.84 -11.70 -1.54
C ALA A 98 -10.40 -10.85 -2.68
N GLY A 99 -11.11 -11.49 -3.61
CA GLY A 99 -11.73 -10.85 -4.77
C GLY A 99 -10.95 -11.03 -6.07
N LEU A 100 -11.38 -10.33 -7.13
CA LEU A 100 -10.75 -10.39 -8.46
C LEU A 100 -9.33 -9.77 -8.50
N ASP A 101 -9.00 -8.98 -7.49
CA ASP A 101 -7.72 -8.33 -7.29
C ASP A 101 -6.83 -9.06 -6.27
N HIS A 102 -7.17 -10.30 -5.89
CA HIS A 102 -6.36 -11.10 -4.97
C HIS A 102 -4.88 -11.11 -5.35
N GLY A 103 -4.02 -10.75 -4.39
CA GLY A 103 -2.56 -10.64 -4.56
C GLY A 103 -2.06 -9.27 -5.03
N ARG A 104 -2.94 -8.35 -5.44
CA ARG A 104 -2.54 -6.99 -5.85
C ARG A 104 -2.16 -6.12 -4.65
N VAL A 105 -1.23 -5.20 -4.89
CA VAL A 105 -0.74 -4.26 -3.88
C VAL A 105 -1.22 -2.85 -4.19
N PHE A 106 -1.75 -2.18 -3.17
CA PHE A 106 -2.29 -0.83 -3.24
C PHE A 106 -1.62 0.08 -2.21
N ALA A 107 -1.51 1.37 -2.52
CA ALA A 107 -1.26 2.41 -1.55
C ALA A 107 -2.61 2.90 -1.02
N LEU A 108 -2.83 2.75 0.27
CA LEU A 108 -3.97 3.28 0.99
C LEU A 108 -3.64 4.66 1.55
N ASP A 109 -4.45 5.64 1.18
CA ASP A 109 -4.38 6.99 1.72
C ASP A 109 -5.22 7.11 3.00
N VAL A 110 -4.57 7.00 4.15
CA VAL A 110 -5.28 7.08 5.45
C VAL A 110 -5.75 8.50 5.76
N ARG A 111 -5.27 9.54 5.04
CA ARG A 111 -5.76 10.92 5.16
C ARG A 111 -7.00 11.20 4.31
N MET A 112 -7.42 10.21 3.53
CA MET A 112 -8.60 10.29 2.68
C MET A 112 -8.60 11.51 1.75
N ARG A 113 -7.45 11.86 1.15
CA ARG A 113 -7.29 13.04 0.28
C ARG A 113 -8.21 13.03 -0.90
N TYR A 114 -8.69 11.86 -1.33
CA TYR A 114 -9.74 11.78 -2.34
C TYR A 114 -10.92 12.72 -2.03
N TYR A 115 -11.25 12.94 -0.75
CA TYR A 115 -12.38 13.78 -0.34
C TYR A 115 -12.02 15.22 0.01
N TRP A 116 -10.78 15.67 -0.20
CA TRP A 116 -10.42 17.07 0.08
C TRP A 116 -11.11 18.04 -0.87
N ASP A 117 -11.72 19.08 -0.32
CA ASP A 117 -12.44 20.10 -1.08
C ASP A 117 -11.52 21.23 -1.58
N GLU A 118 -12.08 22.10 -2.40
CA GLU A 118 -11.35 23.25 -2.97
C GLU A 118 -10.79 24.18 -1.88
N GLU A 119 -11.49 24.33 -0.75
CA GLU A 119 -11.04 25.16 0.37
C GLU A 119 -9.77 24.59 1.01
N THR A 120 -9.76 23.28 1.27
CA THR A 120 -8.57 22.57 1.77
C THR A 120 -7.39 22.75 0.82
N LEU A 121 -7.62 22.62 -0.48
CA LEU A 121 -6.57 22.74 -1.50
C LEU A 121 -6.03 24.17 -1.63
N LYS A 122 -6.86 25.20 -1.47
CA LYS A 122 -6.43 26.61 -1.47
C LYS A 122 -5.41 26.91 -0.38
N ASN A 123 -5.51 26.23 0.76
CA ASN A 123 -4.60 26.37 1.89
C ASN A 123 -3.26 25.61 1.70
N LEU A 124 -3.08 24.92 0.57
CA LEU A 124 -1.88 24.15 0.24
C LEU A 124 -1.22 24.68 -1.05
N PRO A 125 -0.63 25.88 -1.03
CA PRO A 125 -0.15 26.57 -2.24
C PRO A 125 1.06 25.90 -2.91
N HIS A 126 1.72 24.95 -2.23
CA HIS A 126 2.92 24.27 -2.70
C HIS A 126 2.70 22.80 -3.08
N LEU A 127 1.46 22.40 -3.37
CA LEU A 127 1.18 21.05 -3.90
C LEU A 127 1.96 20.79 -5.19
N ALA A 128 2.58 19.61 -5.26
CA ALA A 128 3.27 19.12 -6.44
C ALA A 128 2.33 19.11 -7.66
N PRO A 129 2.84 19.35 -8.89
CA PRO A 129 2.02 19.38 -10.09
C PRO A 129 1.21 18.09 -10.32
N SER A 130 1.80 16.93 -10.05
CA SER A 130 1.18 15.60 -10.10
C SER A 130 -0.05 15.50 -9.18
N ILE A 131 0.04 16.03 -7.96
CA ILE A 131 -1.05 16.04 -6.98
C ILE A 131 -2.16 17.00 -7.43
N ARG A 132 -1.82 18.18 -7.95
CA ARG A 132 -2.82 19.11 -8.53
C ARG A 132 -3.56 18.46 -9.69
N GLU A 133 -2.84 17.74 -10.54
CA GLU A 133 -3.42 17.03 -11.67
C GLU A 133 -4.36 15.91 -11.20
N PHE A 134 -4.02 15.18 -10.13
CA PHE A 134 -4.93 14.21 -9.51
C PHE A 134 -6.27 14.86 -9.11
N PHE A 135 -6.24 16.00 -8.41
CA PHE A 135 -7.47 16.71 -8.02
C PHE A 135 -8.26 17.23 -9.22
N ARG A 136 -7.57 17.78 -10.23
CA ARG A 136 -8.20 18.23 -11.49
C ARG A 136 -8.90 17.08 -12.21
N LEU A 137 -8.29 15.89 -12.25
CA LEU A 137 -8.88 14.69 -12.86
C LEU A 137 -10.06 14.16 -12.04
N ARG A 138 -9.96 14.17 -10.71
CA ARG A 138 -11.05 13.78 -9.81
C ARG A 138 -12.29 14.64 -10.05
N ASP A 139 -12.12 15.96 -10.00
CA ASP A 139 -13.24 16.91 -10.10
C ASP A 139 -13.91 16.89 -11.48
N ALA A 140 -13.16 16.48 -12.51
CA ALA A 140 -13.67 16.31 -13.86
C ALA A 140 -14.25 14.91 -14.13
N ASP A 141 -14.28 14.02 -13.13
CA ASP A 141 -14.66 12.60 -13.26
C ASP A 141 -13.86 11.87 -14.36
N LYS A 142 -12.54 12.12 -14.39
CA LYS A 142 -11.58 11.58 -15.37
C LYS A 142 -10.53 10.67 -14.74
N LEU A 143 -10.69 10.31 -13.46
CA LEU A 143 -9.85 9.28 -12.86
C LEU A 143 -10.21 7.91 -13.46
N PRO A 144 -9.26 6.96 -13.54
CA PRO A 144 -9.58 5.59 -13.88
C PRO A 144 -10.64 5.01 -12.95
N GLU A 145 -11.54 4.20 -13.50
CA GLU A 145 -12.58 3.50 -12.74
C GLU A 145 -11.96 2.63 -11.62
N ARG A 146 -12.65 2.57 -10.48
CA ARG A 146 -12.21 1.83 -9.29
C ARG A 146 -13.37 1.02 -8.71
N PRO A 147 -13.07 -0.12 -8.08
CA PRO A 147 -14.08 -0.84 -7.29
C PRO A 147 -14.69 0.06 -6.21
N TRP A 148 -15.94 -0.22 -5.85
CA TRP A 148 -16.59 0.47 -4.75
C TRP A 148 -15.80 0.29 -3.43
N GLY A 149 -15.60 1.39 -2.70
CA GLY A 149 -14.84 1.41 -1.44
C GLY A 149 -13.32 1.56 -1.61
N TYR A 150 -12.82 1.75 -2.84
CA TYR A 150 -11.39 1.91 -3.14
C TYR A 150 -11.00 3.35 -3.46
N ASP A 151 -11.81 4.33 -3.04
CA ASP A 151 -11.58 5.75 -3.37
C ASP A 151 -10.19 6.23 -2.95
N ASN A 152 -9.72 5.70 -1.81
CA ASN A 152 -8.41 5.99 -1.23
C ASN A 152 -7.37 4.88 -1.46
N CYS A 153 -7.66 3.89 -2.32
CA CYS A 153 -6.76 2.79 -2.64
C CYS A 153 -6.21 2.96 -4.07
N TYR A 154 -4.91 3.19 -4.17
CA TYR A 154 -4.23 3.48 -5.43
C TYR A 154 -3.35 2.29 -5.84
N PRO A 155 -3.55 1.70 -7.03
CA PRO A 155 -2.85 0.48 -7.42
C PRO A 155 -1.33 0.73 -7.58
N MET A 156 -0.51 -0.08 -6.90
CA MET A 156 0.95 -0.04 -7.01
C MET A 156 1.47 -1.18 -7.88
N ALA A 157 0.97 -2.39 -7.65
CA ALA A 157 1.44 -3.60 -8.31
C ALA A 157 0.34 -4.65 -8.48
N GLY A 158 0.50 -5.52 -9.48
CA GLY A 158 -0.40 -6.65 -9.77
C GLY A 158 -0.11 -7.89 -8.93
N SER A 159 1.02 -7.93 -8.24
CA SER A 159 1.44 -8.98 -7.31
C SER A 159 2.42 -8.42 -6.29
N PHE A 160 2.69 -9.15 -5.21
CA PHE A 160 3.69 -8.75 -4.22
C PHE A 160 5.12 -8.81 -4.81
N VAL A 161 5.42 -9.80 -5.65
CA VAL A 161 6.71 -9.86 -6.35
C VAL A 161 6.92 -8.68 -7.32
N GLU A 162 5.87 -8.26 -8.03
CA GLU A 162 5.96 -7.07 -8.89
C GLU A 162 6.19 -5.82 -8.03
N PHE A 163 5.51 -5.71 -6.88
CA PHE A 163 5.72 -4.62 -5.93
C PHE A 163 7.19 -4.53 -5.51
N LEU A 164 7.79 -5.64 -5.09
CA LEU A 164 9.23 -5.68 -4.75
C LEU A 164 10.12 -5.25 -5.91
N SER A 165 9.86 -5.71 -7.14
CA SER A 165 10.66 -5.34 -8.32
C SER A 165 10.56 -3.87 -8.72
N ARG A 166 9.50 -3.17 -8.28
CA ARG A 166 9.25 -1.76 -8.58
C ARG A 166 9.86 -0.83 -7.54
N LEU A 167 10.31 -1.34 -6.39
CA LEU A 167 10.97 -0.55 -5.36
C LEU A 167 12.32 -0.02 -5.87
N ARG A 168 12.51 1.29 -5.75
CA ARG A 168 13.76 1.98 -6.11
C ARG A 168 14.35 2.66 -4.89
N PRO A 169 15.68 2.79 -4.76
CA PRO A 169 16.28 3.58 -3.67
C PRO A 169 15.79 5.03 -3.69
N THR A 170 15.61 5.61 -2.51
CA THR A 170 15.46 7.07 -2.35
C THR A 170 16.73 7.79 -2.84
N GLY A 171 16.57 8.86 -3.62
CA GLY A 171 17.70 9.69 -4.10
C GLY A 171 18.54 9.10 -5.23
N SER A 172 17.95 8.25 -6.09
CA SER A 172 18.57 7.83 -7.36
C SER A 172 18.16 8.68 -8.54
#